data_AF-A0A9P0ERD1-F1
#
_entry.id   AF-A0A9P0ERD1-F1
#
_cell.length_a   1.000
_cell.length_b   1.000
_cell.length_c   1.000
_cell.angle_alpha   90.00
_cell.angle_beta   90.00
_cell.angle_gamma   90.00
#
_symmetry.space_group_name_H-M   'P 1'
#
loop_
_entity.id
_entity.type
_entity.pdbx_description
1 polymer ?
#
loop_
_entity_poly.entity_id
_entity_poly.type
_entity_poly.pdbx_seq_one_letter_code
_entity_poly.pdbx_strand_id
1 'polypeptide(L)'
;MDSPLVSQLFRQLFHQRPAGCLRNLRQAARRNTHGSFIVQSRSYASRPRASKDRGMKTNESRWQQRTNLLPEDRSAEFAQYPQLTIEDLKLRKERPRRVRMLLRDFIDDSLYNPHYGYFSKQAVIFSPGEPFDFTSMRDELEFNTQLGYRYTEFEDMLDDRDGDNPTRQLWHTPTELFRPYYGEAIARYLVDNYRLTTYPYDDLLIYEMGAGRGTLMLNILDFIRAIDPQVYARTKYNIIEISPALAKLQKHHLLSTAESRGHTDKVSIINKSVFEWNQYIPSPCFFLAMEVFDNFAHDGIRYDVATEEPLQGHVLIDGDGDFYEFYVHDLDPLAARYFRVRHAATAGNYPRPYPTNPALRYLSTKMPFAANLSHPEFIPTRLLQFFDVLEKYFPAHRLLSSDFHSLPQAIKGLNAPVVQTRYKRTTVPVTTPLVHQGYFDILFPTDFNITESIYRAVTGKLTRVMTHGDFMARWAYIEDTETRSGENPLLSHYRNASVMVTV
;
A
#
# COMPACT_ATOMS: atom_id res chain seq x y z
N MET A 1 -8.81 -2.58 -22.83
CA MET A 1 -10.16 -2.43 -23.40
C MET A 1 -10.90 -1.46 -22.50
N ASP A 2 -11.32 -0.35 -23.09
CA ASP A 2 -11.58 0.91 -22.40
C ASP A 2 -13.02 1.01 -21.90
N SER A 3 -13.20 1.19 -20.59
CA SER A 3 -14.52 1.55 -20.05
C SER A 3 -14.75 3.06 -20.23
N PRO A 4 -15.90 3.50 -20.78
CA PRO A 4 -16.31 4.90 -20.84
C PRO A 4 -16.21 5.61 -19.48
N LEU A 5 -16.33 4.85 -18.38
CA LEU A 5 -16.21 5.33 -17.01
C LEU A 5 -14.80 5.86 -16.68
N VAL A 6 -13.74 5.22 -17.19
CA VAL A 6 -12.35 5.66 -16.96
C VAL A 6 -12.12 7.03 -17.59
N SER A 7 -12.61 7.22 -18.82
CA SER A 7 -12.50 8.50 -19.52
C SER A 7 -13.31 9.61 -18.84
N GLN A 8 -14.47 9.28 -18.27
CA GLN A 8 -15.30 10.24 -17.53
C GLN A 8 -14.68 10.61 -16.17
N LEU A 9 -14.08 9.64 -15.46
CA LEU A 9 -13.35 9.84 -14.21
C LEU A 9 -12.23 10.88 -14.39
N PHE A 10 -11.37 10.69 -15.39
CA PHE A 10 -10.26 11.62 -15.63
C PHE A 10 -10.78 13.03 -15.94
N ARG A 11 -11.80 13.17 -16.79
CA ARG A 11 -12.39 14.50 -17.07
C ARG A 11 -12.90 15.19 -15.81
N GLN A 12 -13.57 14.48 -14.91
CA GLN A 12 -14.10 15.08 -13.68
C GLN A 12 -13.01 15.42 -12.66
N LEU A 13 -12.00 14.56 -12.49
CA LEU A 13 -10.85 14.82 -11.61
C LEU A 13 -10.07 16.08 -12.01
N PHE A 14 -9.95 16.37 -13.31
CA PHE A 14 -9.25 17.56 -13.80
C PHE A 14 -10.11 18.85 -13.81
N HIS A 15 -11.42 18.76 -13.58
CA HIS A 15 -12.30 19.93 -13.49
C HIS A 15 -12.51 20.44 -12.06
N GLN A 16 -12.31 19.61 -11.03
CA GLN A 16 -12.48 20.04 -9.64
C GLN A 16 -11.21 20.72 -9.11
N ARG A 17 -11.23 22.06 -9.07
CA ARG A 17 -10.27 22.83 -8.25
C ARG A 17 -10.60 22.62 -6.77
N PRO A 18 -9.60 22.50 -5.87
CA PRO A 18 -9.86 22.34 -4.44
C PRO A 18 -10.69 23.52 -3.91
N ALA A 19 -11.69 23.21 -3.08
CA ALA A 19 -12.69 24.15 -2.55
C ALA A 19 -12.12 25.28 -1.65
N GLY A 20 -10.80 25.37 -1.50
CA GLY A 20 -10.13 26.45 -0.75
C GLY A 20 -9.84 27.72 -1.55
N CYS A 21 -9.89 27.71 -2.90
CA CYS A 21 -9.48 28.88 -3.69
C CYS A 21 -10.61 29.87 -4.05
N LEU A 22 -11.88 29.50 -3.84
CA LEU A 22 -13.03 30.35 -4.22
C LEU A 22 -13.47 31.31 -3.11
N ARG A 23 -12.91 31.20 -1.90
CA ARG A 23 -13.36 32.01 -0.75
C ARG A 23 -12.69 33.38 -0.64
N ASN A 24 -11.57 33.61 -1.33
CA ASN A 24 -10.83 34.88 -1.26
C ASN A 24 -11.10 35.87 -2.41
N LEU A 25 -11.87 35.48 -3.43
CA LEU A 25 -12.22 36.38 -4.55
C LEU A 25 -13.49 37.20 -4.34
N ARG A 26 -14.28 36.91 -3.28
CA ARG A 26 -15.52 37.65 -2.98
C ARG A 26 -15.39 38.74 -1.91
N GLN A 27 -14.25 38.84 -1.21
CA GLN A 27 -14.01 39.90 -0.21
C GLN A 27 -13.20 41.09 -0.72
N ALA A 28 -12.59 41.02 -1.92
CA ALA A 28 -11.83 42.13 -2.51
C ALA A 28 -12.68 43.10 -3.37
N ALA A 29 -13.96 42.82 -3.60
CA ALA A 29 -14.83 43.59 -4.49
C ALA A 29 -15.63 44.72 -3.79
N ARG A 30 -15.31 45.06 -2.54
CA ARG A 30 -15.94 46.18 -1.82
C ARG A 30 -14.91 46.94 -0.99
N ARG A 31 -14.08 47.77 -1.64
CA ARG A 31 -13.52 49.01 -1.07
C ARG A 31 -12.75 49.78 -2.13
N ASN A 32 -13.00 51.10 -2.11
CA ASN A 32 -12.26 52.20 -2.73
C ASN A 32 -12.68 52.66 -4.13
N THR A 33 -13.63 53.59 -4.07
CA THR A 33 -13.80 54.75 -4.94
C THR A 33 -12.61 55.74 -4.83
N HIS A 34 -12.34 56.41 -5.95
CA HIS A 34 -11.51 57.61 -6.17
C HIS A 34 -9.97 57.50 -6.17
N GLY A 35 -9.38 57.89 -7.32
CA GLY A 35 -7.97 58.19 -7.47
C GLY A 35 -7.47 58.03 -8.92
N SER A 36 -7.64 59.07 -9.73
CA SER A 36 -7.15 59.18 -11.11
C SER A 36 -5.65 59.44 -11.16
N PHE A 37 -4.81 58.53 -11.71
CA PHE A 37 -3.47 58.91 -12.23
C PHE A 37 -2.97 57.97 -13.34
N ILE A 38 -2.82 58.59 -14.53
CA ILE A 38 -1.74 58.53 -15.53
C ILE A 38 -1.02 57.18 -15.75
N VAL A 39 -1.20 56.69 -16.98
CA VAL A 39 -0.48 55.58 -17.62
C VAL A 39 0.97 55.97 -17.90
N GLN A 40 1.93 55.18 -17.40
CA GLN A 40 3.28 55.09 -17.99
C GLN A 40 3.64 53.62 -18.17
N SER A 41 3.73 53.21 -19.43
CA SER A 41 4.27 51.93 -19.85
C SER A 41 5.80 51.94 -19.70
N ARG A 42 6.33 50.98 -18.94
CA ARG A 42 7.73 50.55 -19.08
C ARG A 42 7.75 49.05 -19.29
N SER A 43 8.11 48.68 -20.51
CA SER A 43 8.37 47.33 -20.98
C SER A 43 9.61 46.76 -20.30
N TYR A 44 9.44 45.68 -19.54
CA TYR A 44 10.50 44.69 -19.31
C TYR A 44 10.09 43.39 -19.99
N ALA A 45 10.78 43.11 -21.10
CA ALA A 45 10.68 41.87 -21.85
C ALA A 45 11.57 40.80 -21.19
N SER A 46 10.96 39.69 -20.80
CA SER A 46 11.52 38.33 -20.92
C SER A 46 10.45 37.32 -20.51
N ARG A 47 9.61 36.94 -21.47
CA ARG A 47 8.75 35.75 -21.35
C ARG A 47 9.65 34.51 -21.31
N PRO A 48 9.48 33.57 -20.35
CA PRO A 48 10.02 32.24 -20.52
C PRO A 48 9.31 31.60 -21.72
N ARG A 49 10.09 31.00 -22.64
CA ARG A 49 9.56 30.22 -23.77
C ARG A 49 8.54 29.22 -23.24
N ALA A 50 7.27 29.45 -23.54
CA ALA A 50 6.25 28.42 -23.47
C ALA A 50 6.68 27.26 -24.38
N SER A 51 6.46 26.03 -23.92
CA SER A 51 6.58 24.83 -24.74
C SER A 51 5.78 25.05 -26.04
N LYS A 52 6.31 24.54 -27.16
CA LYS A 52 5.71 24.66 -28.49
C LYS A 52 4.20 24.41 -28.40
N ASP A 53 3.44 25.46 -28.70
CA ASP A 53 1.98 25.48 -28.73
C ASP A 53 1.50 24.42 -29.75
N ARG A 54 0.97 23.29 -29.25
CA ARG A 54 0.55 22.13 -30.05
C ARG A 54 -0.82 22.34 -30.69
N GLY A 55 -1.06 23.47 -31.34
CA GLY A 55 -2.17 23.67 -32.28
C GLY A 55 -3.57 23.15 -31.89
N MET A 56 -3.92 23.07 -30.60
CA MET A 56 -5.19 22.52 -30.11
C MET A 56 -5.99 23.60 -29.38
N LYS A 57 -7.29 23.69 -29.72
CA LYS A 57 -8.21 24.72 -29.21
C LYS A 57 -8.30 24.65 -27.68
N THR A 58 -8.34 25.81 -27.05
CA THR A 58 -8.21 26.04 -25.59
C THR A 58 -9.32 25.46 -24.70
N ASN A 59 -10.20 24.61 -25.23
CA ASN A 59 -11.40 24.14 -24.52
C ASN A 59 -11.61 22.62 -24.55
N GLU A 60 -10.65 21.84 -25.05
CA GLU A 60 -10.68 20.37 -24.95
C GLU A 60 -9.77 19.92 -23.79
N SER A 61 -10.32 19.08 -22.90
CA SER A 61 -9.56 18.45 -21.83
C SER A 61 -8.35 17.73 -22.42
N ARG A 62 -7.14 18.11 -22.00
CA ARG A 62 -5.82 17.55 -22.38
C ARG A 62 -5.62 16.09 -21.94
N TRP A 63 -6.62 15.22 -22.11
CA TRP A 63 -6.49 13.80 -21.83
C TRP A 63 -6.32 13.07 -23.15
N GLN A 64 -5.07 12.76 -23.50
CA GLN A 64 -4.77 11.74 -24.51
C GLN A 64 -4.48 10.43 -23.79
N GLN A 65 -5.16 9.37 -24.20
CA GLN A 65 -4.84 8.01 -23.78
C GLN A 65 -3.37 7.74 -24.15
N ARG A 66 -2.53 7.51 -23.13
CA ARG A 66 -1.11 7.25 -23.29
C ARG A 66 -0.93 5.98 -24.11
N THR A 67 -0.78 6.15 -25.42
CA THR A 67 -0.55 5.07 -26.35
C THR A 67 0.94 4.84 -26.40
N ASN A 68 1.40 3.62 -26.10
CA ASN A 68 2.80 3.17 -26.24
C ASN A 68 3.29 3.16 -27.70
N LEU A 69 2.54 3.76 -28.63
CA LEU A 69 2.74 3.61 -30.07
C LEU A 69 3.87 4.52 -30.59
N LEU A 70 4.18 5.64 -29.92
CA LEU A 70 5.41 6.41 -30.10
C LEU A 70 5.71 7.23 -28.82
N PRO A 71 6.67 6.80 -27.97
CA PRO A 71 7.14 7.65 -26.88
C PRO A 71 7.75 8.92 -27.46
N GLU A 72 7.31 10.08 -27.01
CA GLU A 72 8.00 11.32 -27.34
C GLU A 72 9.41 11.29 -26.76
N ASP A 73 10.42 11.63 -27.57
CA ASP A 73 11.79 11.71 -27.08
C ASP A 73 11.94 12.85 -26.07
N ARG A 74 11.91 12.50 -24.78
CA ARG A 74 12.09 13.41 -23.64
C ARG A 74 13.44 13.19 -22.94
N SER A 75 14.41 12.59 -23.64
CA SER A 75 15.74 12.27 -23.07
C SER A 75 16.49 13.50 -22.59
N ALA A 76 16.34 14.64 -23.27
CA ALA A 76 16.95 15.91 -22.86
C ALA A 76 16.37 16.44 -21.55
N GLU A 77 15.04 16.34 -21.36
CA GLU A 77 14.38 16.72 -20.11
C GLU A 77 14.76 15.78 -18.98
N PHE A 78 14.84 14.47 -19.27
CA PHE A 78 15.31 13.47 -18.31
C PHE A 78 16.73 13.77 -17.82
N ALA A 79 17.63 14.21 -18.69
CA ALA A 79 19.00 14.60 -18.30
C ALA A 79 19.04 15.91 -17.50
N GLN A 80 18.12 16.84 -17.74
CA GLN A 80 18.13 18.18 -17.15
C GLN A 80 17.42 18.26 -15.79
N TYR A 81 16.32 17.53 -15.61
CA TYR A 81 15.48 17.69 -14.42
C TYR A 81 16.13 17.09 -13.16
N PRO A 82 15.94 17.75 -12.00
CA PRO A 82 16.49 17.29 -10.74
C PRO A 82 15.88 15.94 -10.33
N GLN A 83 16.73 15.09 -9.76
CA GLN A 83 16.32 13.84 -9.14
C GLN A 83 15.83 14.08 -7.72
N LEU A 84 14.63 13.61 -7.40
CA LEU A 84 14.07 13.65 -6.04
C LEU A 84 14.10 12.28 -5.39
N THR A 85 14.32 12.27 -4.09
CA THR A 85 14.23 11.08 -3.22
C THR A 85 12.93 11.08 -2.41
N ILE A 86 12.62 9.96 -1.77
CA ILE A 86 11.47 9.86 -0.86
C ILE A 86 11.53 10.90 0.26
N GLU A 87 12.71 11.16 0.84
CA GLU A 87 12.84 12.14 1.92
C GLU A 87 12.55 13.57 1.44
N ASP A 88 12.93 13.90 0.20
CA ASP A 88 12.58 15.19 -0.41
C ASP A 88 11.07 15.30 -0.67
N LEU A 89 10.43 14.20 -1.09
CA LEU A 89 9.02 14.14 -1.45
C LEU A 89 8.11 14.27 -0.22
N LYS A 90 8.46 13.64 0.90
CA LYS A 90 7.72 13.74 2.18
C LYS A 90 7.51 15.19 2.65
N LEU A 91 8.49 16.07 2.39
CA LEU A 91 8.44 17.47 2.80
C LEU A 91 7.53 18.33 1.91
N ARG A 92 7.14 17.83 0.72
CA ARG A 92 6.35 18.59 -0.24
C ARG A 92 4.86 18.50 0.05
N LYS A 93 4.22 19.67 0.03
CA LYS A 93 2.76 19.82 0.16
C LYS A 93 2.02 19.68 -1.16
N GLU A 94 2.71 19.92 -2.26
CA GLU A 94 2.17 19.92 -3.62
C GLU A 94 2.88 18.88 -4.46
N ARG A 95 2.14 18.28 -5.41
CA ARG A 95 2.67 17.27 -6.32
C ARG A 95 3.80 17.85 -7.17
N PRO A 96 4.96 17.18 -7.25
CA PRO A 96 6.10 17.71 -7.95
C PRO A 96 5.88 17.75 -9.46
N ARG A 97 6.57 18.68 -10.14
CA ARG A 97 6.62 18.83 -11.60
C ARG A 97 8.04 19.18 -12.01
N ARG A 98 8.41 18.87 -13.26
CA ARG A 98 9.78 19.06 -13.79
C ARG A 98 10.84 18.38 -12.94
N VAL A 99 10.60 17.12 -12.61
CA VAL A 99 11.48 16.30 -11.76
C VAL A 99 11.60 14.91 -12.35
N ARG A 100 12.64 14.19 -11.94
CA ARG A 100 12.72 12.74 -12.12
C ARG A 100 12.89 12.05 -10.76
N MET A 101 12.48 10.81 -10.66
CA MET A 101 12.65 9.99 -9.45
C MET A 101 12.62 8.51 -9.81
N LEU A 102 12.97 7.64 -8.87
CA LEU A 102 12.83 6.20 -9.07
C LEU A 102 11.36 5.80 -9.07
N LEU A 103 11.01 4.70 -9.75
CA LEU A 103 9.63 4.21 -9.75
C LEU A 103 9.14 3.90 -8.33
N ARG A 104 10.00 3.30 -7.49
CA ARG A 104 9.65 3.08 -6.08
C ARG A 104 9.33 4.37 -5.33
N ASP A 105 10.06 5.46 -5.60
CA ASP A 105 9.92 6.73 -4.88
C ASP A 105 8.61 7.42 -5.31
N PHE A 106 8.26 7.29 -6.60
CA PHE A 106 6.98 7.73 -7.14
C PHE A 106 5.80 6.99 -6.52
N ILE A 107 5.89 5.66 -6.37
CA ILE A 107 4.85 4.82 -5.77
C ILE A 107 4.71 5.16 -4.27
N ASP A 108 5.82 5.27 -3.55
CA ASP A 108 5.86 5.65 -2.14
C ASP A 108 5.21 7.03 -1.91
N ASP A 109 5.55 8.03 -2.73
CA ASP A 109 4.92 9.36 -2.70
C ASP A 109 3.41 9.30 -3.03
N SER A 110 3.03 8.44 -3.98
CA SER A 110 1.63 8.25 -4.35
C SER A 110 0.79 7.68 -3.21
N LEU A 111 1.35 6.79 -2.41
CA LEU A 111 0.66 6.10 -1.33
C LEU A 111 0.76 6.84 0.01
N TYR A 112 1.95 7.29 0.39
CA TYR A 112 2.28 7.68 1.76
C TYR A 112 2.62 9.16 1.97
N ASN A 113 2.62 10.00 0.92
CA ASN A 113 2.86 11.42 1.12
C ASN A 113 1.85 12.02 2.15
N PRO A 114 2.30 12.72 3.21
CA PRO A 114 1.42 13.21 4.27
C PRO A 114 0.32 14.18 3.81
N HIS A 115 0.54 14.87 2.69
CA HIS A 115 -0.34 15.94 2.22
C HIS A 115 -1.28 15.51 1.10
N TYR A 116 -0.84 14.59 0.25
CA TYR A 116 -1.64 14.18 -0.89
C TYR A 116 -1.58 12.69 -1.20
N GLY A 117 -0.84 11.89 -0.44
CA GLY A 117 -0.78 10.45 -0.60
C GLY A 117 -2.14 9.79 -0.39
N TYR A 118 -2.28 8.60 -0.96
CA TYR A 118 -3.53 7.85 -0.97
C TYR A 118 -4.04 7.59 0.46
N PHE A 119 -3.19 7.02 1.33
CA PHE A 119 -3.57 6.71 2.72
C PHE A 119 -3.78 7.97 3.57
N SER A 120 -3.17 9.09 3.21
CA SER A 120 -3.35 10.37 3.91
C SER A 120 -4.71 11.02 3.62
N LYS A 121 -5.29 10.78 2.43
CA LYS A 121 -6.54 11.42 1.99
C LYS A 121 -7.76 10.51 2.00
N GLN A 122 -7.57 9.21 1.76
CA GLN A 122 -8.64 8.29 1.37
C GLN A 122 -8.78 7.09 2.32
N ALA A 123 -8.09 7.06 3.47
CA ALA A 123 -8.15 5.96 4.42
C ALA A 123 -9.49 5.91 5.19
N VAL A 124 -10.56 5.47 4.52
CA VAL A 124 -11.79 5.03 5.16
C VAL A 124 -11.77 3.50 5.20
N ILE A 125 -11.68 2.96 6.41
CA ILE A 125 -11.71 1.52 6.66
C ILE A 125 -13.15 1.12 6.95
N PHE A 126 -13.68 0.18 6.18
CA PHE A 126 -15.00 -0.41 6.35
C PHE A 126 -15.07 -1.08 7.71
N SER A 127 -16.16 -0.86 8.44
CA SER A 127 -16.46 -1.60 9.66
C SER A 127 -17.90 -2.06 9.57
N PRO A 128 -18.16 -3.38 9.51
CA PRO A 128 -19.48 -3.94 9.21
C PRO A 128 -20.50 -3.81 10.37
N GLY A 129 -20.23 -3.00 11.39
CA GLY A 129 -21.02 -3.00 12.62
C GLY A 129 -20.79 -4.29 13.41
N GLU A 130 -21.81 -4.83 14.06
CA GLU A 130 -21.70 -6.03 14.92
C GLU A 130 -21.03 -7.22 14.21
N PRO A 131 -20.31 -8.11 14.93
CA PRO A 131 -19.81 -9.36 14.36
C PRO A 131 -20.86 -10.14 13.56
N PHE A 132 -20.44 -10.87 12.52
CA PHE A 132 -21.33 -11.77 11.80
C PHE A 132 -21.58 -13.03 12.63
N ASP A 133 -22.84 -13.45 12.71
CA ASP A 133 -23.21 -14.76 13.25
C ASP A 133 -23.21 -15.79 12.11
N PHE A 134 -22.05 -16.39 11.86
CA PHE A 134 -21.86 -17.35 10.79
C PHE A 134 -22.72 -18.61 10.99
N THR A 135 -22.90 -19.04 12.24
CA THR A 135 -23.60 -20.29 12.60
C THR A 135 -25.09 -20.26 12.28
N SER A 136 -25.71 -19.07 12.24
CA SER A 136 -27.10 -18.92 11.82
C SER A 136 -27.29 -18.80 10.31
N MET A 137 -26.24 -18.47 9.56
CA MET A 137 -26.29 -18.35 8.10
C MET A 137 -26.41 -19.72 7.44
N ARG A 138 -27.23 -19.79 6.39
CA ARG A 138 -27.46 -21.01 5.61
C ARG A 138 -26.19 -21.48 4.92
N ASP A 139 -25.51 -20.58 4.22
CA ASP A 139 -24.37 -20.86 3.33
C ASP A 139 -23.47 -19.63 3.12
N GLU A 140 -22.36 -19.83 2.40
CA GLU A 140 -21.43 -18.74 2.07
C GLU A 140 -22.06 -17.67 1.16
N LEU A 141 -23.08 -18.02 0.36
CA LEU A 141 -23.78 -17.05 -0.48
C LEU A 141 -24.59 -16.05 0.36
N GLU A 142 -25.23 -16.53 1.44
CA GLU A 142 -25.91 -15.66 2.41
C GLU A 142 -24.92 -14.71 3.09
N PHE A 143 -23.75 -15.20 3.50
CA PHE A 143 -22.68 -14.35 4.03
C PHE A 143 -22.29 -13.22 3.05
N ASN A 144 -22.01 -13.55 1.79
CA ASN A 144 -21.65 -12.57 0.76
C ASN A 144 -22.77 -11.55 0.52
N THR A 145 -24.03 -11.99 0.61
CA THR A 145 -25.21 -11.13 0.46
C THR A 145 -25.32 -10.14 1.64
N GLN A 146 -25.18 -10.63 2.88
CA GLN A 146 -25.19 -9.80 4.09
C GLN A 146 -24.03 -8.79 4.10
N LEU A 147 -22.85 -9.23 3.68
CA LEU A 147 -21.69 -8.36 3.51
C LEU A 147 -22.00 -7.23 2.53
N GLY A 148 -22.60 -7.54 1.37
CA GLY A 148 -23.02 -6.54 0.37
C GLY A 148 -24.02 -5.52 0.91
N TYR A 149 -24.98 -5.95 1.73
CA TYR A 149 -25.92 -5.04 2.39
C TYR A 149 -25.22 -4.10 3.37
N ARG A 150 -24.34 -4.63 4.23
CA ARG A 150 -23.58 -3.81 5.20
C ARG A 150 -22.63 -2.83 4.53
N TYR A 151 -22.06 -3.19 3.38
CA TYR A 151 -21.31 -2.25 2.55
C TYR A 151 -22.17 -1.07 2.10
N THR A 152 -23.36 -1.36 1.57
CA THR A 152 -24.27 -0.35 1.06
C THR A 152 -24.74 0.57 2.19
N GLU A 153 -25.15 0.01 3.31
CA GLU A 153 -25.58 0.74 4.51
C GLU A 153 -24.46 1.63 5.06
N PHE A 154 -23.23 1.12 5.13
CA PHE A 154 -22.08 1.91 5.59
C PHE A 154 -21.77 3.07 4.64
N GLU A 155 -21.81 2.84 3.33
CA GLU A 155 -21.60 3.90 2.34
C GLU A 155 -22.74 4.94 2.38
N ASP A 156 -23.99 4.52 2.55
CA ASP A 156 -25.16 5.42 2.69
C ASP A 156 -25.03 6.30 3.93
N MET A 157 -24.68 5.72 5.09
CA MET A 157 -24.44 6.45 6.33
C MET A 157 -23.33 7.50 6.16
N LEU A 158 -22.26 7.18 5.42
CA LEU A 158 -21.19 8.12 5.15
C LEU A 158 -21.61 9.23 4.18
N ASP A 159 -22.46 8.92 3.19
CA ASP A 159 -23.02 9.93 2.29
C ASP A 159 -23.97 10.89 3.02
N ASP A 160 -24.76 10.39 3.97
CA ASP A 160 -25.61 11.21 4.81
C ASP A 160 -24.81 12.13 5.74
N ARG A 161 -23.69 11.64 6.30
CA ARG A 161 -22.85 12.38 7.25
C ARG A 161 -21.92 13.39 6.57
N ASP A 162 -21.21 12.95 5.54
CA ASP A 162 -20.08 13.69 4.94
C ASP A 162 -20.44 14.27 3.55
N GLY A 163 -21.61 13.92 3.01
CA GLY A 163 -22.03 14.22 1.64
C GLY A 163 -21.56 13.17 0.64
N ASP A 164 -22.25 13.09 -0.51
CA ASP A 164 -21.88 12.22 -1.63
C ASP A 164 -20.46 12.52 -2.10
N ASN A 165 -19.59 11.52 -1.95
CA ASN A 165 -18.23 11.56 -2.47
C ASN A 165 -18.05 10.41 -3.48
N PRO A 166 -18.10 10.69 -4.80
CA PRO A 166 -17.99 9.66 -5.81
C PRO A 166 -16.60 9.02 -5.86
N THR A 167 -15.59 9.59 -5.21
CA THR A 167 -14.22 9.08 -5.18
C THR A 167 -13.82 8.50 -3.83
N ARG A 168 -14.80 8.28 -2.93
CA ARG A 168 -14.53 7.67 -1.61
C ARG A 168 -13.94 6.28 -1.81
N GLN A 169 -12.77 6.07 -1.24
CA GLN A 169 -12.14 4.76 -1.17
C GLN A 169 -12.62 4.03 0.08
N LEU A 170 -12.71 2.71 0.01
CA LEU A 170 -13.21 1.89 1.09
C LEU A 170 -12.40 0.60 1.15
N TRP A 171 -11.83 0.35 2.31
CA TRP A 171 -10.92 -0.76 2.59
C TRP A 171 -11.58 -1.80 3.46
N HIS A 172 -11.31 -3.07 3.22
CA HIS A 172 -11.74 -4.15 4.09
C HIS A 172 -10.60 -5.12 4.35
N THR A 173 -10.56 -5.63 5.57
CA THR A 173 -9.50 -6.50 6.07
C THR A 173 -10.12 -7.70 6.76
N PRO A 174 -9.47 -8.88 6.80
CA PRO A 174 -9.95 -10.06 7.50
C PRO A 174 -10.28 -9.75 8.96
N THR A 175 -9.50 -8.85 9.58
CA THR A 175 -9.73 -8.37 10.94
C THR A 175 -11.12 -7.74 11.10
N GLU A 176 -11.56 -6.90 10.16
CA GLU A 176 -12.89 -6.27 10.26
C GLU A 176 -14.02 -7.24 9.87
N LEU A 177 -13.79 -8.12 8.89
CA LEU A 177 -14.80 -9.09 8.42
C LEU A 177 -15.04 -10.23 9.39
N PHE A 178 -14.00 -10.75 10.03
CA PHE A 178 -14.04 -11.99 10.82
C PHE A 178 -13.78 -11.77 12.31
N ARG A 179 -14.00 -10.54 12.80
CA ARG A 179 -13.96 -10.26 14.23
C ARG A 179 -15.08 -11.02 15.00
N PRO A 180 -14.83 -11.46 16.24
CA PRO A 180 -13.52 -11.45 16.90
C PRO A 180 -12.61 -12.62 16.47
N TYR A 181 -13.17 -13.64 15.81
CA TYR A 181 -12.56 -14.95 15.54
C TYR A 181 -11.16 -14.89 14.91
N TYR A 182 -10.93 -13.99 13.94
CA TYR A 182 -9.61 -13.80 13.32
C TYR A 182 -8.57 -13.29 14.32
N GLY A 183 -8.93 -12.30 15.14
CA GLY A 183 -8.05 -11.75 16.17
C GLY A 183 -7.79 -12.74 17.31
N GLU A 184 -8.79 -13.54 17.68
CA GLU A 184 -8.62 -14.61 18.65
C GLU A 184 -7.66 -15.71 18.16
N ALA A 185 -7.73 -16.09 16.88
CA ALA A 185 -6.82 -17.07 16.31
C ALA A 185 -5.36 -16.60 16.41
N ILE A 186 -5.12 -15.34 16.08
CA ILE A 186 -3.81 -14.72 16.25
C ILE A 186 -3.41 -14.69 17.74
N ALA A 187 -4.33 -14.33 18.63
CA ALA A 187 -4.07 -14.32 20.06
C ALA A 187 -3.67 -15.70 20.61
N ARG A 188 -4.34 -16.77 20.18
CA ARG A 188 -3.99 -18.16 20.53
C ARG A 188 -2.56 -18.50 20.09
N TYR A 189 -2.22 -18.20 18.85
CA TYR A 189 -0.85 -18.38 18.35
C TYR A 189 0.18 -17.63 19.21
N LEU A 190 -0.08 -16.36 19.54
CA LEU A 190 0.85 -15.53 20.32
C LEU A 190 1.03 -16.06 21.74
N VAL A 191 -0.07 -16.38 22.44
CA VAL A 191 -0.04 -16.84 23.83
C VAL A 191 0.66 -18.20 23.95
N ASP A 192 0.35 -19.15 23.06
CA ASP A 192 0.94 -20.49 23.14
C ASP A 192 2.45 -20.45 22.85
N ASN A 193 2.88 -19.70 21.83
CA ASN A 193 4.30 -19.55 21.53
C ASN A 193 5.04 -18.76 22.61
N TYR A 194 4.41 -17.75 23.21
CA TYR A 194 4.97 -17.03 24.36
C TYR A 194 5.18 -17.95 25.57
N ARG A 195 4.17 -18.76 25.90
CA ARG A 195 4.23 -19.73 27.00
C ARG A 195 5.34 -20.76 26.83
N LEU A 196 5.55 -21.23 25.61
CA LEU A 196 6.55 -22.25 25.30
C LEU A 196 7.99 -21.72 25.33
N THR A 197 8.20 -20.39 25.25
CA THR A 197 9.53 -19.86 24.92
C THR A 197 10.08 -18.87 25.92
N THR A 198 9.32 -17.84 26.31
CA THR A 198 9.84 -16.76 27.15
C THR A 198 9.08 -16.58 28.46
N TYR A 199 7.88 -17.14 28.60
CA TYR A 199 7.16 -17.13 29.86
C TYR A 199 7.89 -17.97 30.94
N PRO A 200 7.94 -17.53 32.21
CA PRO A 200 7.49 -16.25 32.76
C PRO A 200 8.61 -15.19 32.89
N TYR A 201 9.72 -15.35 32.17
CA TYR A 201 10.91 -14.52 32.34
C TYR A 201 10.74 -13.12 31.72
N ASP A 202 10.33 -13.05 30.45
CA ASP A 202 10.11 -11.78 29.74
C ASP A 202 8.62 -11.47 29.60
N ASP A 203 8.26 -10.18 29.57
CA ASP A 203 6.88 -9.73 29.31
C ASP A 203 6.47 -10.08 27.87
N LEU A 204 5.15 -10.24 27.62
CA LEU A 204 4.63 -10.43 26.27
C LEU A 204 4.58 -9.08 25.55
N LEU A 205 5.64 -8.76 24.80
CA LEU A 205 5.72 -7.56 23.99
C LEU A 205 5.19 -7.81 22.58
N ILE A 206 4.18 -7.06 22.16
CA ILE A 206 3.60 -7.12 20.81
C ILE A 206 3.79 -5.75 20.16
N TYR A 207 4.35 -5.74 18.95
CA TYR A 207 4.43 -4.58 18.08
C TYR A 207 3.57 -4.84 16.85
N GLU A 208 2.62 -3.97 16.55
CA GLU A 208 1.77 -4.05 15.35
C GLU A 208 2.03 -2.86 14.45
N MET A 209 2.49 -3.12 13.23
CA MET A 209 2.67 -2.10 12.20
C MET A 209 1.39 -1.96 11.38
N GLY A 210 0.85 -0.74 11.31
CA GLY A 210 -0.31 -0.46 10.47
C GLY A 210 -1.62 -1.08 11.01
N ALA A 211 -1.92 -0.86 12.29
CA ALA A 211 -3.07 -1.48 12.97
C ALA A 211 -4.47 -1.07 12.47
N GLY A 212 -4.56 -0.24 11.42
CA GLY A 212 -5.81 0.24 10.86
C GLY A 212 -6.67 0.96 11.90
N ARG A 213 -7.82 0.37 12.25
CA ARG A 213 -8.74 0.90 13.28
C ARG A 213 -8.36 0.49 14.72
N GLY A 214 -7.38 -0.39 14.90
CA GLY A 214 -7.01 -0.98 16.18
C GLY A 214 -7.87 -2.19 16.58
N THR A 215 -8.70 -2.71 15.67
CA THR A 215 -9.61 -3.83 15.94
C THR A 215 -8.85 -5.11 16.31
N LEU A 216 -7.75 -5.43 15.60
CA LEU A 216 -6.94 -6.60 15.89
C LEU A 216 -6.35 -6.54 17.31
N MET A 217 -5.75 -5.40 17.68
CA MET A 217 -5.26 -5.14 19.03
C MET A 217 -6.35 -5.40 20.08
N LEU A 218 -7.55 -4.85 19.92
CA LEU A 218 -8.64 -5.05 20.90
C LEU A 218 -8.99 -6.53 21.02
N ASN A 219 -9.22 -7.21 19.89
CA ASN A 219 -9.57 -8.64 19.87
C ASN A 219 -8.50 -9.51 20.57
N ILE A 220 -7.22 -9.22 20.31
CA ILE A 220 -6.11 -9.93 20.98
C ILE A 220 -6.13 -9.67 22.49
N LEU A 221 -6.21 -8.40 22.92
CA LEU A 221 -6.15 -8.07 24.34
C LEU A 221 -7.36 -8.58 25.12
N ASP A 222 -8.56 -8.52 24.53
CA ASP A 222 -9.79 -9.07 25.08
C ASP A 222 -9.69 -10.59 25.27
N PHE A 223 -9.22 -11.30 24.23
CA PHE A 223 -9.04 -12.74 24.29
C PHE A 223 -8.05 -13.15 25.38
N ILE A 224 -6.87 -12.50 25.43
CA ILE A 224 -5.85 -12.82 26.44
C ILE A 224 -6.40 -12.51 27.83
N ARG A 225 -7.09 -11.38 28.03
CA ARG A 225 -7.71 -11.03 29.31
C ARG A 225 -8.72 -12.06 29.79
N ALA A 226 -9.53 -12.60 28.88
CA ALA A 226 -10.57 -13.58 29.22
C ALA A 226 -9.98 -14.97 29.54
N ILE A 227 -9.01 -15.42 28.75
CA ILE A 227 -8.49 -16.80 28.82
C ILE A 227 -7.30 -16.93 29.77
N ASP A 228 -6.42 -15.94 29.83
CA ASP A 228 -5.22 -15.96 30.67
C ASP A 228 -4.91 -14.59 31.30
N PRO A 229 -5.55 -14.28 32.44
CA PRO A 229 -5.29 -13.04 33.18
C PRO A 229 -3.83 -12.86 33.63
N GLN A 230 -3.07 -13.94 33.83
CA GLN A 230 -1.66 -13.85 34.25
C GLN A 230 -0.77 -13.41 33.10
N VAL A 231 -0.98 -13.97 31.91
CA VAL A 231 -0.31 -13.50 30.69
C VAL A 231 -0.75 -12.08 30.37
N TYR A 232 -2.05 -11.77 30.44
CA TYR A 232 -2.58 -10.42 30.21
C TYR A 232 -1.92 -9.36 31.11
N ALA A 233 -1.68 -9.68 32.38
CA ALA A 233 -1.01 -8.77 33.31
C ALA A 233 0.37 -8.35 32.80
N ARG A 234 1.06 -9.23 32.07
CA ARG A 234 2.41 -9.05 31.50
C ARG A 234 2.41 -8.68 30.02
N THR A 235 1.26 -8.45 29.40
CA THR A 235 1.16 -8.06 27.99
C THR A 235 1.38 -6.56 27.83
N LYS A 236 2.17 -6.16 26.84
CA LYS A 236 2.28 -4.77 26.37
C LYS A 236 2.13 -4.74 24.86
N TYR A 237 1.23 -3.90 24.38
CA TYR A 237 0.89 -3.79 22.97
C TYR A 237 1.32 -2.43 22.43
N ASN A 238 2.08 -2.42 21.34
CA ASN A 238 2.66 -1.22 20.76
C ASN A 238 2.22 -1.09 19.30
N ILE A 239 1.39 -0.10 18.99
CA ILE A 239 1.00 0.20 17.61
C ILE A 239 2.01 1.17 17.00
N ILE A 240 2.52 0.84 15.82
CA ILE A 240 3.35 1.71 14.98
C ILE A 240 2.46 2.20 13.83
N GLU A 241 2.06 3.46 13.90
CA GLU A 241 1.10 4.07 12.97
C GLU A 241 1.70 5.33 12.34
N ILE A 242 1.75 5.41 11.01
CA ILE A 242 2.28 6.59 10.33
C ILE A 242 1.26 7.74 10.29
N SER A 243 -0.03 7.44 10.21
CA SER A 243 -1.11 8.42 10.06
C SER A 243 -1.54 9.03 11.40
N PRO A 244 -1.40 10.35 11.59
CA PRO A 244 -1.90 11.01 12.80
C PRO A 244 -3.42 10.91 12.97
N ALA A 245 -4.17 10.75 11.86
CA ALA A 245 -5.62 10.60 11.90
C ALA A 245 -6.02 9.21 12.43
N LEU A 246 -5.39 8.14 11.92
CA LEU A 246 -5.62 6.78 12.42
C LEU A 246 -5.14 6.62 13.86
N ALA A 247 -3.97 7.19 14.21
CA ALA A 247 -3.48 7.16 15.59
C ALA A 247 -4.45 7.82 16.57
N LYS A 248 -5.14 8.91 16.18
CA LYS A 248 -6.20 9.53 17.00
C LYS A 248 -7.45 8.66 17.08
N LEU A 249 -7.84 8.03 15.97
CA LEU A 249 -8.98 7.11 15.93
C LEU A 249 -8.74 5.90 16.84
N GLN A 250 -7.58 5.26 16.74
CA GLN A 250 -7.16 4.14 17.59
C GLN A 250 -7.19 4.53 19.08
N LYS A 251 -6.67 5.71 19.44
CA LYS A 251 -6.76 6.24 20.81
C LYS A 251 -8.21 6.45 21.26
N HIS A 252 -9.07 6.94 20.39
CA HIS A 252 -10.47 7.14 20.72
C HIS A 252 -11.20 5.80 20.94
N HIS A 253 -10.98 4.82 20.04
CA HIS A 253 -11.54 3.47 20.15
C HIS A 253 -11.11 2.77 21.44
N LEU A 254 -9.83 2.90 21.81
CA LEU A 254 -9.28 2.39 23.07
C LEU A 254 -9.93 2.99 24.33
N LEU A 255 -10.60 4.15 24.22
CA LEU A 255 -11.25 4.80 25.35
C LEU A 255 -12.78 4.65 25.33
N SER A 256 -13.38 4.38 24.16
CA SER A 256 -14.83 4.50 23.95
C SER A 256 -15.58 3.18 23.99
N THR A 257 -14.96 2.04 23.64
CA THR A 257 -15.68 0.76 23.59
C THR A 257 -15.84 0.14 24.98
N ALA A 258 -16.94 -0.55 25.22
CA ALA A 258 -17.14 -1.30 26.47
C ALA A 258 -16.05 -2.37 26.67
N GLU A 259 -15.62 -2.98 25.55
CA GLU A 259 -14.50 -3.93 25.44
C GLU A 259 -13.17 -3.32 25.91
N SER A 260 -12.86 -2.09 25.50
CA SER A 260 -11.59 -1.41 25.81
C SER A 260 -11.43 -0.92 27.26
N ARG A 261 -12.48 -0.98 28.08
CA ARG A 261 -12.43 -0.59 29.49
C ARG A 261 -11.41 -1.47 30.23
N GLY A 262 -10.16 -1.00 30.30
CA GLY A 262 -9.06 -1.67 31.00
C GLY A 262 -7.85 -2.05 30.14
N HIS A 263 -7.76 -1.62 28.87
CA HIS A 263 -6.56 -1.85 28.03
C HIS A 263 -5.63 -0.64 27.95
N THR A 264 -6.04 0.54 28.42
CA THR A 264 -5.27 1.80 28.27
C THR A 264 -3.86 1.74 28.86
N ASP A 265 -3.67 1.01 29.96
CA ASP A 265 -2.36 0.81 30.59
C ASP A 265 -1.47 -0.22 29.86
N LYS A 266 -2.05 -0.99 28.94
CA LYS A 266 -1.37 -2.01 28.15
C LYS A 266 -0.90 -1.51 26.78
N VAL A 267 -1.50 -0.43 26.27
CA VAL A 267 -1.34 0.00 24.88
C VAL A 267 -0.52 1.28 24.75
N SER A 268 0.48 1.26 23.88
CA SER A 268 1.24 2.43 23.43
C SER A 268 1.02 2.65 21.93
N ILE A 269 0.63 3.86 21.53
CA ILE A 269 0.44 4.23 20.11
C ILE A 269 1.55 5.18 19.70
N ILE A 270 2.48 4.66 18.90
CA ILE A 270 3.68 5.33 18.41
C ILE A 270 3.38 5.87 17.02
N ASN A 271 3.06 7.16 16.94
CA ASN A 271 2.74 7.80 15.66
C ASN A 271 4.03 8.13 14.88
N LYS A 272 4.59 7.14 14.18
CA LYS A 272 5.85 7.23 13.45
C LYS A 272 5.90 6.19 12.33
N SER A 273 6.64 6.49 11.25
CA SER A 273 6.97 5.47 10.25
C SER A 273 7.91 4.42 10.81
N VAL A 274 7.67 3.14 10.49
CA VAL A 274 8.58 2.04 10.83
C VAL A 274 9.98 2.25 10.22
N PHE A 275 10.06 2.87 9.03
CA PHE A 275 11.32 3.13 8.34
C PHE A 275 12.16 4.23 9.01
N GLU A 276 11.54 5.02 9.89
CA GLU A 276 12.22 6.05 10.68
C GLU A 276 12.54 5.55 12.09
N TRP A 277 12.26 4.28 12.40
CA TRP A 277 12.52 3.70 13.70
C TRP A 277 14.00 3.80 14.08
N ASN A 278 14.26 4.16 15.32
CA ASN A 278 15.60 4.51 15.81
C ASN A 278 15.85 4.06 17.25
N GLN A 279 14.98 3.23 17.82
CA GLN A 279 15.09 2.72 19.18
C GLN A 279 15.51 1.25 19.14
N TYR A 280 16.59 0.90 19.82
CA TYR A 280 17.02 -0.50 19.91
C TYR A 280 16.23 -1.22 21.00
N ILE A 281 15.52 -2.30 20.62
CA ILE A 281 14.67 -3.12 21.47
C ILE A 281 15.29 -4.53 21.57
N PRO A 282 16.10 -4.81 22.61
CA PRO A 282 16.75 -6.12 22.75
C PRO A 282 15.81 -7.22 23.24
N SER A 283 14.69 -6.86 23.88
CA SER A 283 13.75 -7.80 24.48
C SER A 283 13.05 -8.65 23.42
N PRO A 284 12.78 -9.94 23.69
CA PRO A 284 11.95 -10.77 22.82
C PRO A 284 10.57 -10.13 22.62
N CYS A 285 10.15 -10.03 21.36
CA CYS A 285 8.85 -9.45 21.02
C CYS A 285 8.22 -10.14 19.81
N PHE A 286 6.90 -10.14 19.74
CA PHE A 286 6.19 -10.45 18.51
C PHE A 286 6.05 -9.16 17.69
N PHE A 287 6.34 -9.25 16.40
CA PHE A 287 6.16 -8.17 15.45
C PHE A 287 5.10 -8.58 14.43
N LEU A 288 3.97 -7.89 14.42
CA LEU A 288 2.82 -8.15 13.57
C LEU A 288 2.84 -7.22 12.36
N ALA A 289 2.72 -7.79 11.18
CA ALA A 289 2.58 -7.08 9.91
C ALA A 289 1.47 -7.75 9.08
N MET A 290 0.22 -7.32 9.32
CA MET A 290 -0.98 -7.91 8.72
C MET A 290 -1.49 -6.99 7.60
N GLU A 291 -1.44 -7.46 6.35
CA GLU A 291 -1.85 -6.72 5.14
C GLU A 291 -1.12 -5.37 5.01
N VAL A 292 0.20 -5.45 4.90
CA VAL A 292 1.06 -4.25 4.86
C VAL A 292 2.16 -4.35 3.82
N PHE A 293 2.56 -5.56 3.43
CA PHE A 293 3.63 -5.76 2.45
C PHE A 293 3.14 -5.48 1.03
N ASP A 294 1.88 -5.76 0.73
CA ASP A 294 1.25 -5.43 -0.54
C ASP A 294 1.35 -3.94 -0.90
N ASN A 295 1.28 -3.03 0.06
CA ASN A 295 1.40 -1.59 -0.19
C ASN A 295 2.83 -1.04 -0.13
N PHE A 296 3.85 -1.87 0.14
CA PHE A 296 5.23 -1.42 0.09
C PHE A 296 5.67 -1.14 -1.36
N ALA A 297 6.32 0.00 -1.58
CA ALA A 297 6.74 0.40 -2.92
C ALA A 297 7.81 -0.54 -3.50
N HIS A 298 7.65 -0.89 -4.78
CA HIS A 298 8.57 -1.74 -5.52
C HIS A 298 9.33 -0.93 -6.58
N ASP A 299 10.58 -1.32 -6.83
CA ASP A 299 11.32 -0.85 -8.02
C ASP A 299 10.86 -1.64 -9.24
N GLY A 300 10.69 -0.95 -10.37
CA GLY A 300 10.42 -1.59 -11.66
C GLY A 300 11.71 -1.83 -12.41
N ILE A 301 12.01 -3.09 -12.74
CA ILE A 301 13.19 -3.50 -13.49
C ILE A 301 12.76 -4.08 -14.83
N ARG A 302 13.48 -3.72 -15.89
CA ARG A 302 13.42 -4.43 -17.18
C ARG A 302 14.80 -4.90 -17.55
N TYR A 303 14.86 -5.93 -18.38
CA TYR A 303 16.13 -6.52 -18.78
C TYR A 303 16.32 -6.33 -20.28
N ASP A 304 17.56 -6.04 -20.68
CA ASP A 304 17.97 -6.26 -22.05
C ASP A 304 17.91 -7.76 -22.34
N VAL A 305 17.11 -8.15 -23.33
CA VAL A 305 16.86 -9.56 -23.62
C VAL A 305 18.11 -10.24 -24.21
N ALA A 306 19.02 -9.50 -24.84
CA ALA A 306 20.26 -10.05 -25.36
C ALA A 306 21.32 -10.22 -24.26
N THR A 307 21.56 -9.17 -23.45
CA THR A 307 22.66 -9.15 -22.47
C THR A 307 22.26 -9.65 -21.07
N GLU A 308 20.96 -9.76 -20.78
CA GLU A 308 20.41 -10.02 -19.44
C GLU A 308 20.71 -8.91 -18.42
N GLU A 309 21.22 -7.77 -18.85
CA GLU A 309 21.54 -6.67 -17.95
C GLU A 309 20.24 -6.01 -17.44
N PRO A 310 20.13 -5.74 -16.12
CA PRO A 310 18.99 -5.06 -15.55
C PRO A 310 19.07 -3.55 -15.81
N LEU A 311 17.91 -2.95 -16.10
CA LEU A 311 17.69 -1.52 -16.19
C LEU A 311 16.61 -1.12 -15.19
N GLN A 312 16.87 -0.07 -14.41
CA GLN A 312 15.96 0.43 -13.40
C GLN A 312 15.03 1.53 -13.92
N GLY A 313 13.75 1.36 -13.60
CA GLY A 313 12.68 2.27 -13.94
C GLY A 313 12.73 3.58 -13.16
N HIS A 314 12.69 4.67 -13.90
CA HIS A 314 12.60 6.04 -13.42
C HIS A 314 11.34 6.70 -13.98
N VAL A 315 10.72 7.56 -13.17
CA VAL A 315 9.57 8.36 -13.57
C VAL A 315 10.02 9.80 -13.77
N LEU A 316 9.81 10.32 -14.98
CA LEU A 316 9.94 11.73 -15.31
C LEU A 316 8.56 12.38 -15.22
N ILE A 317 8.47 13.47 -14.48
CA ILE A 317 7.28 14.32 -14.44
C ILE A 317 7.60 15.61 -15.17
N ASP A 318 6.88 15.89 -16.25
CA ASP A 318 7.17 17.04 -17.09
C ASP A 318 6.63 18.37 -16.51
N GLY A 319 6.70 19.45 -17.31
CA GLY A 319 6.19 20.76 -16.92
C GLY A 319 4.66 20.86 -16.85
N ASP A 320 3.96 20.06 -17.63
CA ASP A 320 2.50 20.00 -17.67
C ASP A 320 1.94 19.07 -16.58
N GLY A 321 2.78 18.17 -16.04
CA GLY A 321 2.45 17.19 -15.01
C GLY A 321 2.21 15.78 -15.55
N ASP A 322 2.64 15.51 -16.79
CA ASP A 322 2.56 14.20 -17.40
C ASP A 322 3.73 13.30 -16.96
N PHE A 323 3.45 12.00 -16.89
CA PHE A 323 4.40 11.00 -16.41
C PHE A 323 4.96 10.19 -17.56
N TYR A 324 6.27 10.05 -17.59
CA TYR A 324 7.02 9.26 -18.56
C TYR A 324 7.94 8.28 -17.85
N GLU A 325 8.01 7.06 -18.37
CA GLU A 325 8.86 6.01 -17.83
C GLU A 325 10.17 5.92 -18.61
N PHE A 326 11.29 5.88 -17.89
CA PHE A 326 12.64 5.72 -18.43
C PHE A 326 13.34 4.54 -17.77
N TYR A 327 14.19 3.85 -18.50
CA TYR A 327 14.98 2.73 -18.00
C TYR A 327 16.46 3.04 -18.14
N VAL A 328 17.21 2.95 -17.04
CA VAL A 328 18.63 3.29 -16.96
C VAL A 328 19.42 2.08 -16.44
N HIS A 329 20.60 1.82 -17.00
CA HIS A 329 21.44 0.67 -16.60
C HIS A 329 22.02 0.79 -15.18
N ASP A 330 22.26 2.02 -14.70
CA ASP A 330 22.80 2.27 -13.39
C ASP A 330 21.75 1.98 -12.31
N LEU A 331 21.88 0.82 -11.66
CA LEU A 331 21.06 0.45 -10.51
C LEU A 331 21.47 1.27 -9.28
N ASP A 332 20.49 1.76 -8.56
CA ASP A 332 20.70 2.37 -7.27
C ASP A 332 21.22 1.34 -6.23
N PRO A 333 21.88 1.78 -5.14
CA PRO A 333 22.45 0.87 -4.16
C PRO A 333 21.46 -0.12 -3.53
N LEU A 334 20.19 0.27 -3.38
CA LEU A 334 19.16 -0.59 -2.78
C LEU A 334 18.72 -1.70 -3.75
N ALA A 335 18.39 -1.37 -5.01
CA ALA A 335 18.06 -2.37 -6.02
C ALA A 335 19.24 -3.32 -6.26
N ALA A 336 20.47 -2.78 -6.39
CA ALA A 336 21.67 -3.59 -6.54
C ALA A 336 21.88 -4.55 -5.34
N ARG A 337 21.60 -4.09 -4.12
CA ARG A 337 21.66 -4.94 -2.92
C ARG A 337 20.58 -6.03 -2.96
N TYR A 338 19.35 -5.68 -3.34
CA TYR A 338 18.26 -6.65 -3.47
C TYR A 338 18.65 -7.81 -4.39
N PHE A 339 19.24 -7.52 -5.56
CA PHE A 339 19.73 -8.55 -6.48
C PHE A 339 20.76 -9.47 -5.84
N ARG A 340 21.76 -8.90 -5.14
CA ARG A 340 22.80 -9.69 -4.46
C ARG A 340 22.21 -10.59 -3.38
N VAL A 341 21.35 -10.05 -2.52
CA VAL A 341 20.73 -10.80 -1.41
C VAL A 341 19.81 -11.89 -1.95
N ARG A 342 18.93 -11.58 -2.91
CA ARG A 342 18.05 -12.57 -3.54
C ARG A 342 18.85 -13.70 -4.17
N HIS A 343 19.88 -13.37 -4.95
CA HIS A 343 20.70 -14.36 -5.62
C HIS A 343 21.41 -15.28 -4.63
N ALA A 344 21.99 -14.73 -3.57
CA ALA A 344 22.62 -15.52 -2.51
C ALA A 344 21.60 -16.38 -1.75
N ALA A 345 20.43 -15.82 -1.41
CA ALA A 345 19.39 -16.48 -0.63
C ALA A 345 18.74 -17.66 -1.37
N THR A 346 18.61 -17.59 -2.70
CA THR A 346 17.93 -18.63 -3.48
C THR A 346 18.87 -19.41 -4.40
N ALA A 347 20.19 -19.24 -4.23
CA ALA A 347 21.22 -19.83 -5.09
C ALA A 347 20.99 -19.58 -6.59
N GLY A 348 20.48 -18.39 -6.93
CA GLY A 348 20.16 -18.00 -8.32
C GLY A 348 18.89 -18.62 -8.91
N ASN A 349 18.12 -19.39 -8.14
CA ASN A 349 16.85 -19.95 -8.55
C ASN A 349 15.70 -19.00 -8.16
N TYR A 350 15.21 -18.24 -9.13
CA TYR A 350 14.04 -17.37 -8.98
C TYR A 350 13.39 -17.13 -10.35
N PRO A 351 12.08 -16.81 -10.39
CA PRO A 351 11.39 -16.48 -11.64
C PRO A 351 12.05 -15.29 -12.35
N ARG A 352 12.08 -15.32 -13.68
CA ARG A 352 12.60 -14.24 -14.52
C ARG A 352 11.53 -13.82 -15.53
N PRO A 353 11.42 -12.53 -15.89
CA PRO A 353 10.42 -12.05 -16.85
C PRO A 353 10.81 -12.30 -18.32
N TYR A 354 11.79 -13.17 -18.57
CA TYR A 354 12.31 -13.54 -19.89
C TYR A 354 12.72 -15.03 -19.94
N PRO A 355 12.77 -15.65 -21.12
CA PRO A 355 13.17 -17.05 -21.26
C PRO A 355 14.59 -17.31 -20.75
N THR A 356 14.75 -18.33 -19.92
CA THR A 356 16.06 -18.75 -19.38
C THR A 356 16.94 -19.44 -20.42
N ASN A 357 16.36 -20.07 -21.44
CA ASN A 357 17.11 -20.72 -22.51
C ASN A 357 17.68 -19.68 -23.49
N PRO A 358 19.02 -19.61 -23.69
CA PRO A 358 19.65 -18.64 -24.59
C PRO A 358 19.15 -18.70 -26.03
N ALA A 359 18.82 -19.89 -26.54
CA ALA A 359 18.34 -20.06 -27.91
C ALA A 359 16.92 -19.48 -28.08
N LEU A 360 16.02 -19.77 -27.13
CA LEU A 360 14.67 -19.18 -27.14
C LEU A 360 14.72 -17.66 -27.00
N ARG A 361 15.66 -17.17 -26.18
CA ARG A 361 15.87 -15.75 -25.98
C ARG A 361 16.36 -15.07 -27.25
N TYR A 362 17.38 -15.62 -27.92
CA TYR A 362 17.86 -15.13 -29.21
C TYR A 362 16.75 -15.12 -30.26
N LEU A 363 15.96 -16.20 -30.37
CA LEU A 363 14.83 -16.26 -31.31
C LEU A 363 13.78 -15.18 -31.00
N SER A 364 13.51 -14.92 -29.72
CA SER A 364 12.55 -13.88 -29.34
C SER A 364 12.96 -12.48 -29.82
N THR A 365 14.27 -12.20 -29.91
CA THR A 365 14.79 -10.92 -30.45
C THR A 365 14.69 -10.80 -31.98
N LYS A 366 14.48 -11.92 -32.69
CA LYS A 366 14.42 -11.94 -34.17
C LYS A 366 13.01 -11.85 -34.73
N MET A 367 12.00 -11.84 -33.86
CA MET A 367 10.61 -11.68 -34.28
C MET A 367 10.35 -10.25 -34.77
N PRO A 368 9.55 -10.05 -35.84
CA PRO A 368 9.15 -8.72 -36.27
C PRO A 368 8.38 -8.02 -35.13
N PHE A 369 8.74 -6.76 -34.85
CA PHE A 369 8.22 -5.96 -33.72
C PHE A 369 8.60 -6.51 -32.33
N ALA A 370 9.66 -7.31 -32.22
CA ALA A 370 10.20 -7.72 -30.93
C ALA A 370 10.55 -6.50 -30.06
N ALA A 371 10.08 -6.50 -28.83
CA ALA A 371 10.50 -5.50 -27.85
C ALA A 371 11.96 -5.77 -27.44
N ASN A 372 12.79 -4.73 -27.41
CA ASN A 372 14.20 -4.85 -27.00
C ASN A 372 14.35 -5.23 -25.52
N LEU A 373 13.34 -4.89 -24.71
CA LEU A 373 13.34 -5.07 -23.26
C LEU A 373 12.28 -6.10 -22.84
N SER A 374 12.61 -6.88 -21.81
CA SER A 374 11.70 -7.86 -21.19
C SER A 374 10.39 -7.24 -20.68
N HIS A 375 9.45 -8.06 -20.22
CA HIS A 375 8.39 -7.56 -19.35
C HIS A 375 8.96 -6.99 -18.05
N PRO A 376 8.28 -5.99 -17.43
CA PRO A 376 8.74 -5.43 -16.18
C PRO A 376 8.64 -6.47 -15.06
N GLU A 377 9.61 -6.42 -14.17
CA GLU A 377 9.63 -7.13 -12.89
C GLU A 377 9.61 -6.09 -11.78
N PHE A 378 8.71 -6.27 -10.82
CA PHE A 378 8.63 -5.39 -9.67
C PHE A 378 9.32 -6.06 -8.48
N ILE A 379 10.38 -5.45 -7.98
CA ILE A 379 11.18 -6.00 -6.86
C ILE A 379 10.84 -5.26 -5.54
N PRO A 380 10.55 -5.97 -4.45
CA PRO A 380 10.12 -5.40 -3.16
C PRO A 380 11.28 -4.78 -2.37
N THR A 381 11.87 -3.70 -2.87
CA THR A 381 13.01 -3.02 -2.24
C THR A 381 12.66 -2.35 -0.91
N ARG A 382 11.44 -1.81 -0.77
CA ARG A 382 10.93 -1.30 0.52
C ARG A 382 10.80 -2.40 1.57
N LEU A 383 10.37 -3.60 1.18
CA LEU A 383 10.27 -4.74 2.10
C LEU A 383 11.66 -5.17 2.61
N LEU A 384 12.67 -5.15 1.74
CA LEU A 384 14.06 -5.39 2.15
C LEU A 384 14.52 -4.37 3.20
N GLN A 385 14.20 -3.08 3.04
CA GLN A 385 14.51 -2.07 4.06
C GLN A 385 13.78 -2.32 5.37
N PHE A 386 12.54 -2.81 5.33
CA PHE A 386 11.80 -3.17 6.53
C PHE A 386 12.49 -4.32 7.27
N PHE A 387 13.02 -5.31 6.56
CA PHE A 387 13.82 -6.38 7.18
C PHE A 387 15.09 -5.85 7.84
N ASP A 388 15.74 -4.83 7.27
CA ASP A 388 16.87 -4.16 7.91
C ASP A 388 16.46 -3.46 9.22
N VAL A 389 15.27 -2.85 9.26
CA VAL A 389 14.74 -2.25 10.49
C VAL A 389 14.57 -3.31 11.57
N LEU A 390 13.97 -4.45 11.21
CA LEU A 390 13.75 -5.55 12.14
C LEU A 390 15.06 -6.17 12.65
N GLU A 391 16.02 -6.42 11.77
CA GLU A 391 17.34 -6.94 12.13
C GLU A 391 18.08 -5.98 13.07
N LYS A 392 18.13 -4.69 12.71
CA LYS A 392 18.91 -3.69 13.42
C LYS A 392 18.32 -3.30 14.76
N TYR A 393 17.01 -3.13 14.84
CA TYR A 393 16.36 -2.54 16.01
C TYR A 393 15.55 -3.51 16.85
N PHE A 394 15.21 -4.68 16.31
CA PHE A 394 14.46 -5.71 17.03
C PHE A 394 15.13 -7.08 16.91
N PRO A 395 16.40 -7.25 17.29
CA PRO A 395 17.16 -8.49 17.01
C PRO A 395 16.50 -9.76 17.58
N ALA A 396 15.73 -9.64 18.67
CA ALA A 396 15.00 -10.75 19.29
C ALA A 396 13.55 -10.91 18.80
N HIS A 397 13.13 -10.23 17.71
CA HIS A 397 11.75 -10.31 17.22
C HIS A 397 11.38 -11.71 16.71
N ARG A 398 10.08 -11.99 16.78
CA ARG A 398 9.38 -13.06 16.07
C ARG A 398 8.33 -12.41 15.17
N LEU A 399 8.53 -12.49 13.86
CA LEU A 399 7.59 -11.94 12.88
C LEU A 399 6.38 -12.85 12.74
N LEU A 400 5.18 -12.28 12.79
CA LEU A 400 3.93 -12.86 12.28
C LEU A 400 3.39 -11.90 11.24
N SER A 401 3.30 -12.36 9.99
CA SER A 401 2.83 -11.53 8.89
C SER A 401 1.86 -12.31 8.01
N SER A 402 0.86 -11.61 7.46
CA SER A 402 -0.11 -12.16 6.52
C SER A 402 -0.29 -11.17 5.39
N ASP A 403 -0.33 -11.66 4.15
CA ASP A 403 -0.51 -10.82 2.97
C ASP A 403 -0.99 -11.63 1.76
N PHE A 404 -1.45 -10.95 0.71
CA PHE A 404 -1.89 -11.57 -0.54
C PHE A 404 -0.70 -12.13 -1.31
N HIS A 405 -0.69 -13.44 -1.57
CA HIS A 405 0.30 -14.06 -2.45
C HIS A 405 -0.11 -14.02 -3.93
N SER A 406 -1.38 -13.70 -4.21
CA SER A 406 -1.91 -13.58 -5.58
C SER A 406 -2.98 -12.51 -5.67
N LEU A 407 -2.86 -11.65 -6.68
CA LEU A 407 -3.82 -10.59 -6.96
C LEU A 407 -4.34 -10.75 -8.40
N PRO A 408 -5.63 -11.06 -8.59
CA PRO A 408 -6.21 -11.11 -9.93
C PRO A 408 -6.23 -9.70 -10.54
N GLN A 409 -6.11 -9.60 -11.86
CA GLN A 409 -6.13 -8.32 -12.60
C GLN A 409 -4.91 -7.41 -12.38
N ALA A 410 -3.78 -7.96 -11.92
CA ALA A 410 -2.51 -7.25 -11.91
C ALA A 410 -2.13 -6.74 -13.32
N ILE A 411 -1.39 -5.64 -13.38
CA ILE A 411 -0.82 -5.15 -14.64
C ILE A 411 0.18 -6.16 -15.21
N LYS A 412 0.58 -5.98 -16.47
CA LYS A 412 1.52 -6.90 -17.11
C LYS A 412 2.92 -6.81 -16.47
N GLY A 413 3.41 -7.92 -15.91
CA GLY A 413 4.77 -8.02 -15.39
C GLY A 413 4.92 -9.16 -14.37
N LEU A 414 6.15 -9.41 -13.94
CA LEU A 414 6.44 -10.32 -12.82
C LEU A 414 6.28 -9.55 -11.50
N ASN A 415 5.56 -10.13 -10.54
CA ASN A 415 5.19 -9.51 -9.25
C ASN A 415 4.50 -8.15 -9.42
N ALA A 416 3.76 -7.99 -10.52
CA ALA A 416 3.17 -6.72 -10.90
C ALA A 416 2.01 -6.31 -9.98
N PRO A 417 1.80 -5.00 -9.78
CA PRO A 417 0.75 -4.53 -8.89
C PRO A 417 -0.64 -4.60 -9.55
N VAL A 418 -1.67 -4.69 -8.73
CA VAL A 418 -3.00 -4.19 -9.05
C VAL A 418 -3.01 -2.69 -8.78
N VAL A 419 -3.42 -1.91 -9.76
CA VAL A 419 -3.59 -0.46 -9.63
C VAL A 419 -5.05 -0.14 -9.85
N GLN A 420 -5.71 0.43 -8.84
CA GLN A 420 -7.16 0.60 -8.87
C GLN A 420 -7.61 1.85 -8.10
N THR A 421 -8.81 2.32 -8.41
CA THR A 421 -9.47 3.39 -7.67
C THR A 421 -10.97 3.09 -7.60
N ARG A 422 -11.63 3.48 -6.51
CA ARG A 422 -13.09 3.47 -6.44
C ARG A 422 -13.67 4.74 -7.03
N TYR A 423 -14.62 4.56 -7.93
CA TYR A 423 -15.44 5.63 -8.49
C TYR A 423 -16.91 5.22 -8.52
N LYS A 424 -17.78 6.04 -7.92
CA LYS A 424 -19.21 5.77 -7.73
C LYS A 424 -19.45 4.36 -7.19
N ARG A 425 -18.81 4.05 -6.05
CA ARG A 425 -18.87 2.76 -5.34
C ARG A 425 -18.40 1.55 -6.16
N THR A 426 -17.79 1.77 -7.32
CA THR A 426 -17.28 0.72 -8.21
C THR A 426 -15.76 0.77 -8.28
N THR A 427 -15.11 -0.37 -8.16
CA THR A 427 -13.66 -0.48 -8.34
C THR A 427 -13.31 -0.43 -9.82
N VAL A 428 -12.40 0.48 -10.19
CA VAL A 428 -11.94 0.72 -11.55
C VAL A 428 -10.44 0.42 -11.61
N PRO A 429 -10.03 -0.70 -12.23
CA PRO A 429 -8.61 -1.02 -12.42
C PRO A 429 -8.01 -0.19 -13.56
N VAL A 430 -6.70 0.04 -13.48
CA VAL A 430 -5.91 0.70 -14.53
C VAL A 430 -4.66 -0.12 -14.85
N THR A 431 -4.06 0.16 -16.00
CA THR A 431 -3.01 -0.69 -16.60
C THR A 431 -1.58 -0.19 -16.36
N THR A 432 -1.39 0.83 -15.53
CA THR A 432 -0.08 1.44 -15.27
C THR A 432 -0.01 1.96 -13.83
N PRO A 433 1.16 1.92 -13.17
CA PRO A 433 1.35 2.56 -11.87
C PRO A 433 1.60 4.07 -12.00
N LEU A 434 1.81 4.61 -13.22
CA LEU A 434 2.04 6.03 -13.49
C LEU A 434 0.70 6.80 -13.48
N VAL A 435 0.09 6.84 -12.30
CA VAL A 435 -1.23 7.42 -12.03
C VAL A 435 -1.11 8.71 -11.23
N HIS A 436 -2.16 9.52 -11.23
CA HIS A 436 -2.13 10.77 -10.48
C HIS A 436 -2.04 10.50 -8.98
N GLN A 437 -0.96 10.98 -8.34
CA GLN A 437 -0.60 10.61 -6.97
C GLN A 437 -1.76 10.85 -5.99
N GLY A 438 -2.05 9.86 -5.16
CA GLY A 438 -3.04 9.94 -4.09
C GLY A 438 -4.48 9.57 -4.43
N TYR A 439 -4.77 9.16 -5.67
CA TYR A 439 -6.13 8.76 -6.08
C TYR A 439 -6.28 7.26 -6.28
N PHE A 440 -5.17 6.56 -6.49
CA PHE A 440 -5.15 5.15 -6.81
C PHE A 440 -4.43 4.42 -5.70
N ASP A 441 -5.02 3.28 -5.39
CA ASP A 441 -4.41 2.24 -4.60
C ASP A 441 -3.49 1.41 -5.50
N ILE A 442 -2.35 1.01 -4.94
CA ILE A 442 -1.31 0.21 -5.61
C ILE A 442 -0.94 -0.90 -4.65
N LEU A 443 -1.31 -2.13 -5.00
CA LEU A 443 -1.06 -3.33 -4.18
C LEU A 443 -0.26 -4.35 -4.98
N PHE A 444 0.74 -4.94 -4.35
CA PHE A 444 1.62 -5.94 -4.93
C PHE A 444 1.33 -7.32 -4.34
N PRO A 445 1.33 -8.40 -5.15
CA PRO A 445 1.33 -9.74 -4.57
C PRO A 445 2.68 -10.02 -3.92
N THR A 446 2.67 -10.62 -2.74
CA THR A 446 3.88 -11.04 -2.03
C THR A 446 4.31 -12.44 -2.48
N ASP A 447 5.47 -12.55 -3.12
CA ASP A 447 6.12 -13.84 -3.36
C ASP A 447 6.74 -14.33 -2.05
N PHE A 448 5.97 -15.10 -1.27
CA PHE A 448 6.40 -15.58 0.03
C PHE A 448 7.62 -16.51 -0.03
N ASN A 449 7.85 -17.24 -1.13
CA ASN A 449 9.00 -18.14 -1.23
C ASN A 449 10.32 -17.34 -1.31
N ILE A 450 10.34 -16.31 -2.14
CA ILE A 450 11.49 -15.42 -2.29
C ILE A 450 11.63 -14.52 -1.07
N THR A 451 10.52 -13.98 -0.58
CA THR A 451 10.46 -13.10 0.60
C THR A 451 11.00 -13.82 1.83
N GLU A 452 10.58 -15.07 2.05
CA GLU A 452 11.09 -15.91 3.15
C GLU A 452 12.60 -16.08 3.03
N SER A 453 13.09 -16.47 1.85
CA SER A 453 14.53 -16.69 1.63
C SER A 453 15.35 -15.42 1.92
N ILE A 454 14.88 -14.25 1.46
CA ILE A 454 15.52 -12.96 1.72
C ILE A 454 15.46 -12.61 3.21
N TYR A 455 14.31 -12.77 3.86
CA TYR A 455 14.16 -12.50 5.29
C TYR A 455 15.14 -13.32 6.13
N ARG A 456 15.26 -14.62 5.85
CA ARG A 456 16.20 -15.53 6.53
C ARG A 456 17.65 -15.10 6.29
N ALA A 457 18.00 -14.70 5.06
CA ALA A 457 19.34 -14.23 4.72
C ALA A 457 19.71 -12.90 5.40
N VAL A 458 18.73 -12.01 5.63
CA VAL A 458 18.95 -10.71 6.27
C VAL A 458 18.98 -10.85 7.80
N THR A 459 18.00 -11.54 8.38
CA THR A 459 17.80 -11.57 9.84
C THR A 459 18.45 -12.77 10.53
N GLY A 460 18.83 -13.81 9.78
CA GLY A 460 19.30 -15.08 10.32
C GLY A 460 18.23 -15.92 11.01
N LYS A 461 16.96 -15.47 11.05
CA LYS A 461 15.87 -16.15 11.74
C LYS A 461 15.28 -17.26 10.88
N LEU A 462 14.82 -18.33 11.53
CA LEU A 462 14.10 -19.40 10.86
C LEU A 462 12.62 -19.03 10.74
N THR A 463 12.02 -19.40 9.62
CA THR A 463 10.65 -19.05 9.30
C THR A 463 9.89 -20.25 8.75
N ARG A 464 8.57 -20.10 8.70
CA ARG A 464 7.66 -21.00 8.03
C ARG A 464 6.58 -20.19 7.33
N VAL A 465 6.33 -20.51 6.07
CA VAL A 465 5.18 -20.02 5.30
C VAL A 465 4.09 -21.09 5.29
N MET A 466 2.84 -20.67 5.40
CA MET A 466 1.67 -21.51 5.20
C MET A 466 0.53 -20.72 4.55
N THR A 467 -0.51 -21.41 4.07
CA THR A 467 -1.70 -20.73 3.56
C THR A 467 -2.46 -20.07 4.72
N HIS A 468 -3.23 -19.02 4.43
CA HIS A 468 -4.15 -18.42 5.41
C HIS A 468 -5.08 -19.49 6.01
N GLY A 469 -5.65 -20.36 5.16
CA GLY A 469 -6.53 -21.44 5.60
C GLY A 469 -5.85 -22.42 6.57
N ASP A 470 -4.62 -22.84 6.28
CA ASP A 470 -3.86 -23.73 7.18
C ASP A 470 -3.55 -23.08 8.53
N PHE A 471 -3.27 -21.77 8.54
CA PHE A 471 -3.04 -21.04 9.78
C PHE A 471 -4.32 -20.98 10.61
N MET A 472 -5.43 -20.59 10.00
CA MET A 472 -6.72 -20.48 10.69
C MET A 472 -7.21 -21.85 11.17
N ALA A 473 -7.08 -22.91 10.38
CA ALA A 473 -7.44 -24.27 10.80
C ALA A 473 -6.66 -24.78 12.03
N ARG A 474 -5.47 -24.22 12.30
CA ARG A 474 -4.67 -24.57 13.48
C ARG A 474 -5.00 -23.74 14.72
N TRP A 475 -5.40 -22.49 14.54
CA TRP A 475 -5.45 -21.51 15.62
C TRP A 475 -6.83 -20.90 15.86
N ALA A 476 -7.77 -21.02 14.92
CA ALA A 476 -9.16 -20.62 15.10
C ALA A 476 -10.02 -21.82 15.55
N TYR A 477 -11.10 -21.54 16.25
CA TYR A 477 -12.22 -22.48 16.36
C TYR A 477 -13.06 -22.33 15.09
N ILE A 478 -12.97 -23.33 14.22
CA ILE A 478 -13.57 -23.29 12.88
C ILE A 478 -15.09 -23.36 12.97
N GLU A 479 -15.61 -24.02 13.99
CA GLU A 479 -17.03 -24.18 14.27
C GLU A 479 -17.74 -22.83 14.47
N ASP A 480 -17.04 -21.83 15.03
CA ASP A 480 -17.59 -20.49 15.26
C ASP A 480 -17.82 -19.69 13.96
N THR A 481 -17.16 -20.12 12.88
CA THR A 481 -17.22 -19.48 11.56
C THR A 481 -17.76 -20.42 10.48
N GLU A 482 -18.32 -21.56 10.88
CA GLU A 482 -18.94 -22.54 9.98
C GLU A 482 -20.43 -22.20 9.78
N THR A 483 -20.86 -22.13 8.53
CA THR A 483 -22.27 -21.95 8.16
C THR A 483 -23.04 -23.26 8.32
N ARG A 484 -24.37 -23.21 8.30
CA ARG A 484 -25.21 -24.43 8.42
C ARG A 484 -25.00 -25.44 7.28
N SER A 485 -24.50 -25.00 6.13
CA SER A 485 -24.12 -25.86 5.00
C SER A 485 -22.80 -26.61 5.21
N GLY A 486 -22.03 -26.27 6.25
CA GLY A 486 -20.69 -26.80 6.51
C GLY A 486 -19.56 -26.06 5.79
N GLU A 487 -19.86 -24.92 5.15
CA GLU A 487 -18.85 -24.04 4.54
C GLU A 487 -18.27 -23.12 5.61
N ASN A 488 -17.01 -22.69 5.44
CA ASN A 488 -16.37 -21.80 6.39
C ASN A 488 -15.82 -20.55 5.68
N PRO A 489 -16.54 -19.41 5.75
CA PRO A 489 -16.12 -18.14 5.17
C PRO A 489 -14.73 -17.65 5.64
N LEU A 490 -14.33 -17.90 6.89
CA LEU A 490 -13.01 -17.53 7.39
C LEU A 490 -11.89 -18.25 6.61
N LEU A 491 -12.12 -19.50 6.20
CA LEU A 491 -11.17 -20.30 5.41
C LEU A 491 -11.26 -20.03 3.89
N SER A 492 -12.45 -19.73 3.37
CA SER A 492 -12.67 -19.60 1.92
C SER A 492 -12.41 -18.20 1.35
N HIS A 493 -12.67 -17.13 2.12
CA HIS A 493 -12.65 -15.76 1.59
C HIS A 493 -11.24 -15.27 1.22
N TYR A 494 -10.22 -15.63 2.02
CA TYR A 494 -8.84 -15.18 1.85
C TYR A 494 -7.90 -16.29 1.37
N ARG A 495 -8.37 -17.16 0.46
CA ARG A 495 -7.55 -18.25 -0.12
C ARG A 495 -6.31 -17.78 -0.87
N ASN A 496 -6.32 -16.54 -1.36
CA ASN A 496 -5.19 -15.91 -2.05
C ASN A 496 -4.21 -15.21 -1.09
N ALA A 497 -4.34 -15.43 0.23
CA ALA A 497 -3.42 -14.94 1.24
C ALA A 497 -2.58 -16.06 1.86
N SER A 498 -1.39 -15.69 2.33
CA SER A 498 -0.46 -16.58 3.02
C SER A 498 0.06 -15.92 4.29
N VAL A 499 0.46 -16.76 5.24
CA VAL A 499 0.99 -16.34 6.54
C VAL A 499 2.45 -16.78 6.65
N MET A 500 3.33 -15.86 7.02
CA MET A 500 4.73 -16.12 7.35
C MET A 500 4.97 -15.89 8.83
N VAL A 501 5.55 -16.89 9.49
CA VAL A 501 5.89 -16.83 10.92
C VAL A 501 7.36 -17.13 11.17
N THR A 502 7.95 -16.50 12.18
CA THR A 502 9.24 -16.93 12.77
C THR A 502 9.03 -18.13 13.68
N VAL A 503 9.95 -19.10 13.61
CA VAL A 503 9.93 -20.34 14.41
C VAL A 503 10.79 -20.22 15.65
#